data_AF-A0A357PQE2-F1
#
_entry.id   AF-A0A357PQE2-F1
#
_cell.length_a   1.000
_cell.length_b   1.000
_cell.length_c   1.000
_cell.angle_alpha   90.00
_cell.angle_beta   90.00
_cell.angle_gamma   90.00
#
_symmetry.space_group_name_H-M   'P 1'
#
loop_
_entity.id
_entity.type
_entity.pdbx_description
1 polymer ?
#
loop_
_entity_poly.entity_id
_entity_poly.type
_entity_poly.pdbx_seq_one_letter_code
_entity_poly.pdbx_strand_id
1 'polypeptide(L)'
;MTDMNENNTDVQVELTVGEMLRNARTTGRRKREIPTISKQLCIREEFLQALEDGNYSVIPEPVYILGFARNYAMELGLNPDEIVNKLKHEMGLSNECQIHSEKEDKNDAAAAACESNAHHNAGASMREMFAAAWSYVRAHWKWFAAGVATLILLIVLVVVLASGAADEDAPADTSVVDNPVVAVS
;
A
#
# COMPACT_ATOMS: atom_id res chain seq x y z
N MET A 1 46.12 -10.05 -27.88
CA MET A 1 44.70 -10.40 -28.02
C MET A 1 44.28 -10.96 -26.67
N THR A 2 43.96 -10.08 -25.74
CA THR A 2 43.54 -10.45 -24.38
C THR A 2 42.03 -10.53 -24.42
N ASP A 3 41.51 -11.76 -24.52
CA ASP A 3 40.09 -12.04 -24.32
C ASP A 3 39.82 -11.92 -22.82
N MET A 4 39.45 -10.72 -22.38
CA MET A 4 38.93 -10.51 -21.04
C MET A 4 37.49 -10.99 -21.02
N ASN A 5 37.31 -12.20 -20.49
CA ASN A 5 36.04 -12.73 -20.05
C ASN A 5 35.45 -11.83 -18.94
N GLU A 6 34.70 -10.81 -19.33
CA GLU A 6 33.75 -10.11 -18.46
C GLU A 6 32.58 -11.05 -18.14
N ASN A 7 32.84 -12.04 -17.29
CA ASN A 7 31.77 -12.63 -16.49
C ASN A 7 31.38 -11.58 -15.44
N ASN A 8 30.60 -10.60 -15.89
CA ASN A 8 29.74 -9.80 -15.04
C ASN A 8 28.73 -10.76 -14.42
N THR A 9 29.18 -11.43 -13.36
CA THR A 9 28.34 -12.21 -12.47
C THR A 9 27.58 -11.15 -11.67
N ASP A 10 26.50 -10.65 -12.26
CA ASP A 10 25.43 -10.00 -11.54
C ASP A 10 24.93 -11.04 -10.55
N VAL A 11 25.55 -11.08 -9.37
CA VAL A 11 25.13 -11.92 -8.26
C VAL A 11 23.75 -11.38 -7.90
N GLN A 12 22.72 -12.02 -8.44
CA GLN A 12 21.34 -11.81 -8.05
C GLN A 12 21.26 -12.22 -6.58
N VAL A 13 21.57 -11.27 -5.67
CA VAL A 13 21.42 -11.45 -4.23
C VAL A 13 19.93 -11.62 -3.99
N GLU A 14 19.50 -12.87 -3.87
CA GLU A 14 18.11 -13.18 -3.58
C GLU A 14 17.77 -12.66 -2.18
N LEU A 15 17.09 -11.51 -2.12
CA LEU A 15 16.69 -10.88 -0.86
C LEU A 15 15.72 -11.80 -0.12
N THR A 16 15.96 -12.01 1.17
CA THR A 16 15.02 -12.70 2.07
C THR A 16 13.73 -11.90 2.24
N VAL A 17 12.64 -12.55 2.67
CA VAL A 17 11.39 -11.84 2.97
C VAL A 17 11.58 -10.78 4.04
N GLY A 18 12.39 -11.05 5.07
CA GLY A 18 12.69 -10.07 6.12
C GLY A 18 13.37 -8.82 5.57
N GLU A 19 14.35 -8.99 4.68
CA GLU A 19 15.02 -7.89 3.98
C GLU A 19 14.06 -7.13 3.06
N MET A 20 13.19 -7.82 2.32
CA MET A 20 12.18 -7.17 1.48
C MET A 20 11.23 -6.28 2.32
N LEU A 21 10.75 -6.79 3.45
CA LEU A 21 9.88 -6.03 4.37
C LEU A 21 10.62 -4.82 4.97
N ARG A 22 11.83 -5.02 5.46
CA ARG A 22 12.67 -3.95 6.02
C ARG A 22 12.99 -2.88 4.98
N ASN A 23 13.34 -3.30 3.76
CA ASN A 23 13.63 -2.40 2.66
C ASN A 23 12.39 -1.58 2.30
N ALA A 24 11.24 -2.22 2.10
CA ALA A 24 10.00 -1.52 1.80
C ALA A 24 9.60 -0.49 2.88
N ARG A 25 9.78 -0.83 4.16
CA ARG A 25 9.54 0.11 5.27
C ARG A 25 10.47 1.31 5.25
N THR A 26 11.73 1.11 4.91
CA THR A 26 12.77 2.14 5.00
C THR A 26 12.92 3.00 3.75
N THR A 27 12.67 2.44 2.56
CA THR A 27 12.83 3.11 1.26
C THR A 27 11.54 3.64 0.66
N GLY A 28 10.38 3.27 1.22
CA GLY A 28 9.08 3.78 0.77
C GLY A 28 8.99 5.31 0.79
N ARG A 29 7.96 5.87 0.12
CA ARG A 29 7.74 7.34 0.00
C ARG A 29 7.83 8.10 1.32
N ARG A 30 7.51 7.45 2.43
CA ARG A 30 7.77 7.92 3.79
C ARG A 30 8.37 6.75 4.56
N LYS A 31 9.48 6.99 5.26
CA LYS A 31 10.00 6.05 6.24
C LYS A 31 8.92 5.80 7.29
N ARG A 32 8.54 4.54 7.48
CA ARG A 32 7.57 4.14 8.50
C ARG A 32 8.30 3.56 9.70
N GLU A 33 7.88 3.95 10.89
CA GLU A 33 8.44 3.43 12.14
C GLU A 33 7.64 2.21 12.61
N ILE A 34 8.35 1.20 13.13
CA ILE A 34 7.73 -0.02 13.65
C ILE A 34 6.64 0.26 14.69
N PRO A 35 6.81 1.17 15.67
CA PRO A 35 5.76 1.49 16.65
C PRO A 35 4.46 1.99 16.02
N THR A 36 4.56 2.72 14.89
CA THR A 36 3.38 3.25 14.20
C THR A 36 2.63 2.12 13.49
N ILE A 37 3.35 1.28 12.74
CA ILE A 37 2.77 0.14 12.03
C ILE A 37 2.22 -0.91 13.00
N SER A 38 2.93 -1.15 14.11
CA SER A 38 2.51 -2.05 15.18
C SER A 38 1.13 -1.67 15.73
N LYS A 39 0.91 -0.39 16.04
CA LYS A 39 -0.39 0.13 16.48
C LYS A 39 -1.46 -0.01 15.41
N GLN A 40 -1.12 0.26 14.15
CA GLN A 40 -2.06 0.18 13.03
C GLN A 40 -2.53 -1.26 12.77
N LEU A 41 -1.63 -2.22 12.88
CA LEU A 41 -1.90 -3.64 12.60
C LEU A 41 -2.36 -4.42 13.84
N CYS A 42 -2.30 -3.82 15.04
CA CYS A 42 -2.48 -4.50 16.32
C CYS A 42 -1.54 -5.71 16.46
N ILE A 43 -0.31 -5.61 15.94
CA ILE A 43 0.75 -6.62 16.03
C ILE A 43 1.85 -6.06 16.92
N ARG A 44 2.37 -6.82 17.88
CA ARG A 44 3.45 -6.36 18.77
C ARG A 44 4.70 -5.99 17.98
N GLU A 45 5.39 -4.91 18.39
CA GLU A 45 6.60 -4.40 17.73
C GLU A 45 7.67 -5.48 17.56
N GLU A 46 7.88 -6.29 18.60
CA GLU A 46 8.84 -7.39 18.58
C GLU A 46 8.57 -8.44 17.50
N PHE A 47 7.30 -8.64 17.11
CA PHE A 47 6.94 -9.58 16.05
C PHE A 47 7.19 -8.99 14.66
N LEU A 48 6.99 -7.68 14.47
CA LEU A 48 7.35 -7.00 13.23
C LEU A 48 8.87 -6.95 13.05
N GLN A 49 9.60 -6.71 14.14
CA GLN A 49 11.06 -6.77 14.16
C GLN A 49 11.55 -8.19 13.84
N ALA A 50 10.94 -9.21 14.45
CA ALA A 50 11.23 -10.61 14.16
C ALA A 50 10.98 -10.99 12.69
N LEU A 51 9.93 -10.45 12.06
CA LEU A 51 9.69 -10.64 10.63
C LEU A 51 10.79 -10.04 9.77
N GLU A 52 11.26 -8.82 10.09
CA GLU A 52 12.35 -8.15 9.36
C GLU A 52 13.70 -8.84 9.54
N ASP A 53 13.93 -9.45 10.70
CA ASP A 53 15.19 -10.10 11.05
C ASP A 53 15.20 -11.60 10.68
N GLY A 54 14.08 -12.13 10.16
CA GLY A 54 13.92 -13.55 9.85
C GLY A 54 13.93 -14.47 11.08
N ASN A 55 13.82 -13.91 12.29
CA ASN A 55 13.87 -14.66 13.55
C ASN A 55 12.46 -15.08 13.99
N TYR A 56 11.88 -16.02 13.26
CA TYR A 56 10.49 -16.42 13.49
C TYR A 56 10.24 -17.17 14.81
N SER A 57 11.28 -17.67 15.46
CA SER A 57 11.21 -18.38 16.75
C SER A 57 10.65 -17.54 17.90
N VAL A 58 10.62 -16.22 17.75
CA VAL A 58 10.05 -15.27 18.72
C VAL A 58 8.51 -15.24 18.66
N ILE A 59 7.93 -15.66 17.53
CA ILE A 59 6.49 -15.60 17.29
C ILE A 59 5.84 -16.85 17.92
N PRO A 60 4.84 -16.72 18.82
CA PRO A 60 4.34 -17.83 19.64
C PRO A 60 3.82 -19.04 18.86
N GLU A 61 3.18 -18.81 17.71
CA GLU A 61 2.68 -19.89 16.86
C GLU A 61 3.11 -19.65 15.41
N PRO A 62 3.69 -20.67 14.75
CA PRO A 62 4.15 -20.54 13.36
C PRO A 62 3.04 -20.12 12.38
N VAL A 63 1.79 -20.47 12.66
CA VAL A 63 0.63 -20.09 11.84
C VAL A 63 0.42 -18.58 11.76
N TYR A 64 0.88 -17.82 12.76
CA TYR A 64 0.75 -16.36 12.77
C TYR A 64 1.77 -15.66 11.88
N ILE A 65 2.91 -16.30 11.61
CA ILE A 65 4.00 -15.71 10.82
C ILE A 65 3.49 -15.28 9.45
N LEU A 66 2.75 -16.17 8.75
CA LEU A 66 2.23 -15.89 7.41
C LEU A 66 1.18 -14.77 7.44
N GLY A 67 0.31 -14.76 8.46
CA GLY A 67 -0.72 -13.72 8.62
C GLY A 67 -0.12 -12.35 8.91
N PHE A 68 0.87 -12.30 9.80
CA PHE A 68 1.59 -11.07 10.11
C PHE A 68 2.39 -10.56 8.92
N ALA A 69 3.12 -11.43 8.21
CA ALA A 69 3.86 -11.06 7.00
C ALA A 69 2.94 -10.52 5.90
N ARG A 70 1.76 -11.15 5.68
CA ARG A 70 0.75 -10.67 4.74
C ARG A 70 0.24 -9.27 5.10
N ASN A 71 -0.23 -9.08 6.32
CA ASN A 71 -0.77 -7.79 6.76
C ASN A 71 0.30 -6.70 6.70
N TYR A 72 1.53 -7.06 7.04
CA TYR A 72 2.64 -6.14 7.00
C TYR A 72 3.02 -5.75 5.56
N ALA A 73 3.07 -6.71 4.63
CA ALA A 73 3.27 -6.45 3.21
C ALA A 73 2.21 -5.49 2.65
N MET A 74 0.93 -5.70 2.99
CA MET A 74 -0.16 -4.81 2.57
C MET A 74 0.03 -3.38 3.09
N GLU A 75 0.39 -3.23 4.38
CA GLU A 75 0.64 -1.92 5.00
C GLU A 75 1.85 -1.20 4.38
N LEU A 76 2.84 -1.95 3.91
CA LEU A 76 4.02 -1.42 3.22
C LEU A 76 3.80 -1.19 1.71
N GLY A 77 2.64 -1.57 1.17
CA GLY A 77 2.33 -1.46 -0.25
C GLY A 77 3.05 -2.49 -1.14
N LEU A 78 3.53 -3.59 -0.55
CA LEU A 78 4.07 -4.74 -1.25
C LEU A 78 2.95 -5.70 -1.69
N ASN A 79 3.28 -6.62 -2.60
CA ASN A 79 2.36 -7.70 -2.97
C ASN A 79 2.32 -8.76 -1.85
N PRO A 80 1.18 -8.93 -1.15
CA PRO A 80 1.09 -9.88 -0.04
C PRO A 80 1.25 -11.34 -0.47
N ASP A 81 0.78 -11.71 -1.66
CA ASP A 81 0.82 -13.09 -2.13
C ASP A 81 2.24 -13.53 -2.48
N GLU A 82 3.00 -12.62 -3.07
CA GLU A 82 4.42 -12.82 -3.36
C GLU A 82 5.22 -13.03 -2.06
N ILE A 83 5.03 -12.14 -1.08
CA ILE A 83 5.69 -12.21 0.22
C ILE A 83 5.36 -13.52 0.93
N VAL A 84 4.08 -13.90 1.00
CA VAL A 84 3.66 -15.13 1.68
C VAL A 84 4.20 -16.37 0.97
N ASN A 85 4.18 -16.40 -0.36
CA ASN A 85 4.71 -17.55 -1.11
C ASN A 85 6.21 -17.70 -0.90
N LYS A 86 6.98 -16.61 -1.00
CA LYS A 86 8.42 -16.64 -0.72
C LYS A 86 8.69 -17.09 0.71
N LEU A 87 7.92 -16.60 1.67
CA LEU A 87 8.06 -16.95 3.08
C LEU A 87 7.77 -18.42 3.36
N LYS A 88 6.78 -19.01 2.66
CA LYS A 88 6.53 -20.47 2.74
C LYS A 88 7.71 -21.27 2.23
N HIS A 89 8.36 -20.84 1.15
CA HIS A 89 9.57 -21.46 0.64
C HIS A 89 10.74 -21.33 1.64
N GLU A 90 10.94 -20.14 2.22
CA GLU A 90 11.98 -19.90 3.24
C GLU A 90 11.79 -20.75 4.50
N MET A 91 10.54 -20.98 4.93
CA MET A 91 10.21 -21.81 6.09
C MET A 91 10.05 -23.31 5.77
N GLY A 92 10.23 -23.74 4.52
CA GLY A 92 10.07 -25.14 4.13
C GLY A 92 8.63 -25.67 4.22
N LEU A 93 7.63 -24.79 4.18
CA LEU A 93 6.20 -25.14 4.25
C LEU A 93 5.60 -25.54 2.89
N SER A 94 6.42 -25.53 1.83
CA SER A 94 6.01 -25.90 0.48
C SER A 94 6.12 -27.41 0.27
N ASN A 95 4.97 -28.07 0.42
CA ASN A 95 4.57 -29.45 0.04
C ASN A 95 4.37 -30.42 1.21
N GLU A 96 3.11 -30.69 1.57
CA GLU A 96 2.48 -32.03 1.57
C GLU A 96 1.00 -31.94 2.01
N CYS A 97 0.06 -31.82 1.06
CA CYS A 97 -1.29 -32.38 1.18
C CYS A 97 -1.93 -32.49 -0.22
N GLN A 98 -1.32 -33.31 -1.07
CA GLN A 98 -2.12 -34.19 -1.93
C GLN A 98 -2.28 -35.50 -1.17
N ILE A 99 -3.13 -35.53 -0.14
CA ILE A 99 -3.58 -36.78 0.45
C ILE A 99 -4.95 -37.10 -0.16
N HIS A 100 -4.89 -37.88 -1.23
CA HIS A 100 -5.82 -38.97 -1.54
C HIS A 100 -7.30 -38.74 -1.18
N SER A 101 -8.08 -38.20 -2.13
CA SER A 101 -9.46 -38.67 -2.28
C SER A 101 -9.42 -39.99 -3.07
N GLU A 102 -9.22 -41.10 -2.37
CA GLU A 102 -9.38 -42.43 -2.98
C GLU A 102 -10.86 -42.72 -3.24
N LYS A 103 -11.14 -42.97 -4.53
CA LYS A 103 -12.02 -44.02 -5.08
C LYS A 103 -13.50 -44.02 -4.69
N GLU A 104 -14.36 -43.75 -5.68
CA GLU A 104 -15.41 -44.72 -6.07
C GLU A 104 -15.52 -44.79 -7.61
N ASP A 105 -14.87 -45.82 -8.17
CA ASP A 105 -15.22 -46.72 -9.27
C ASP A 105 -16.19 -46.29 -10.39
N LYS A 106 -15.66 -46.18 -11.62
CA LYS A 106 -15.90 -47.16 -12.71
C LYS A 106 -15.15 -46.77 -14.00
N ASN A 107 -14.29 -47.68 -14.48
CA ASN A 107 -14.22 -48.24 -15.84
C ASN A 107 -14.76 -47.34 -16.99
N ASP A 108 -14.04 -46.99 -18.06
CA ASP A 108 -13.23 -47.84 -18.94
C ASP A 108 -12.30 -47.01 -19.87
N ALA A 109 -11.15 -47.61 -20.20
CA ALA A 109 -10.41 -47.59 -21.48
C ALA A 109 -9.73 -46.31 -22.07
N ALA A 110 -8.53 -46.58 -22.62
CA ALA A 110 -7.67 -45.78 -23.53
C ALA A 110 -6.70 -44.80 -22.84
N ALA A 111 -5.46 -45.17 -22.52
CA ALA A 111 -4.33 -45.51 -23.40
C ALA A 111 -3.89 -44.37 -24.35
N ALA A 112 -2.67 -43.90 -24.08
CA ALA A 112 -1.69 -43.27 -24.98
C ALA A 112 -1.74 -41.73 -25.17
N ALA A 113 -0.72 -41.11 -24.55
CA ALA A 113 0.16 -40.06 -25.07
C ALA A 113 -0.49 -38.78 -25.65
N CYS A 114 -0.46 -37.67 -24.91
CA CYS A 114 0.66 -36.71 -24.82
C CYS A 114 0.58 -35.63 -25.90
N GLU A 115 -0.02 -34.49 -25.56
CA GLU A 115 0.40 -33.18 -26.06
C GLU A 115 -0.07 -32.13 -25.04
N SER A 116 0.86 -31.61 -24.25
CA SER A 116 0.62 -30.55 -23.29
C SER A 116 0.71 -29.21 -24.03
N ASN A 117 -0.44 -28.60 -24.31
CA ASN A 117 -0.47 -27.18 -24.64
C ASN A 117 -1.67 -26.50 -23.99
N ALA A 118 -1.31 -25.58 -23.09
CA ALA A 118 -2.04 -24.44 -22.57
C ALA A 118 -3.50 -24.28 -23.02
N HIS A 119 -4.43 -24.39 -22.06
CA HIS A 119 -5.39 -23.35 -21.68
C HIS A 119 -6.49 -23.97 -20.81
N HIS A 120 -6.50 -23.68 -19.51
CA HIS A 120 -7.46 -22.75 -18.93
C HIS A 120 -7.44 -22.79 -17.41
N ASN A 121 -7.25 -21.59 -16.86
CA ASN A 121 -7.47 -21.24 -15.48
C ASN A 121 -8.81 -21.74 -14.96
N ALA A 122 -8.78 -22.42 -13.82
CA ALA A 122 -9.86 -22.36 -12.84
C ALA A 122 -9.31 -22.56 -11.42
N GLY A 123 -8.38 -21.68 -11.02
CA GLY A 123 -8.09 -21.43 -9.61
C GLY A 123 -9.30 -20.75 -8.97
N ALA A 124 -10.28 -21.55 -8.56
CA ALA A 124 -11.49 -21.11 -7.90
C ALA A 124 -11.71 -21.93 -6.62
N SER A 125 -10.93 -21.64 -5.57
CA SER A 125 -11.34 -21.83 -4.17
C SER A 125 -10.30 -21.20 -3.21
N MET A 126 -10.14 -19.89 -3.34
CA MET A 126 -9.48 -19.02 -2.33
C MET A 126 -9.89 -17.55 -2.55
N ARG A 127 -10.44 -17.25 -3.75
CA ARG A 127 -11.14 -15.99 -4.04
C ARG A 127 -12.43 -15.79 -3.21
N GLU A 128 -13.07 -16.85 -2.73
CA GLU A 128 -14.33 -16.73 -1.95
C GLU A 128 -14.09 -16.31 -0.49
N MET A 129 -12.98 -16.75 0.13
CA MET A 129 -12.67 -16.38 1.52
C MET A 129 -12.12 -14.95 1.65
N PHE A 130 -11.56 -14.37 0.59
CA PHE A 130 -10.99 -13.01 0.58
C PHE A 130 -11.92 -11.92 0.01
N ALA A 131 -13.13 -12.26 -0.46
CA ALA A 131 -14.11 -11.28 -0.93
C ALA A 131 -14.74 -10.45 0.21
N ALA A 132 -14.87 -11.02 1.41
CA ALA A 132 -15.46 -10.32 2.56
C ALA A 132 -14.52 -9.25 3.16
N ALA A 133 -13.21 -9.45 3.06
CA ALA A 133 -12.18 -8.52 3.55
C ALA A 133 -11.96 -7.30 2.62
N TRP A 134 -12.58 -7.30 1.44
CA TRP A 134 -12.54 -6.17 0.49
C TRP A 134 -13.56 -5.06 0.81
N SER A 135 -14.47 -5.29 1.76
CA SER A 135 -15.51 -4.33 2.14
C SER A 135 -15.03 -3.26 3.10
N TYR A 136 -14.04 -3.54 3.95
CA TYR A 136 -13.63 -2.62 5.02
C TYR A 136 -12.71 -1.50 4.51
N VAL A 137 -11.82 -1.79 3.56
CA VAL A 137 -10.86 -0.82 3.02
C VAL A 137 -11.48 0.09 1.95
N ARG A 138 -12.56 -0.35 1.27
CA ARG A 138 -13.29 0.44 0.27
C ARG A 138 -14.37 1.35 0.89
N ALA A 139 -14.84 1.06 2.10
CA ALA A 139 -15.98 1.74 2.73
C ALA A 139 -15.69 3.19 3.17
N HIS A 140 -14.44 3.57 3.44
CA HIS A 140 -14.13 4.92 3.94
C HIS A 140 -13.59 5.90 2.89
N TRP A 141 -13.28 5.49 1.65
CA TRP A 141 -12.87 6.43 0.59
C TRP A 141 -13.95 7.49 0.31
N LYS A 142 -15.23 7.09 0.36
CA LYS A 142 -16.36 8.01 0.15
C LYS A 142 -16.39 9.16 1.15
N TRP A 143 -15.96 8.93 2.39
CA TRP A 143 -15.94 9.96 3.44
C TRP A 143 -14.74 10.89 3.32
N PHE A 144 -13.58 10.38 2.90
CA PHE A 144 -12.41 11.22 2.62
C PHE A 144 -12.60 12.09 1.37
N ALA A 145 -13.19 11.55 0.30
CA ALA A 145 -13.46 12.32 -0.92
C ALA A 145 -14.58 13.36 -0.73
N ALA A 146 -15.64 13.02 0.01
CA ALA A 146 -16.70 13.97 0.36
C ALA A 146 -16.17 15.11 1.25
N GLY A 147 -15.33 14.78 2.24
CA GLY A 147 -14.68 15.77 3.11
C GLY A 147 -13.82 16.77 2.34
N VAL A 148 -12.99 16.30 1.39
CA VAL A 148 -12.15 17.16 0.56
C VAL A 148 -13.00 18.05 -0.36
N ALA A 149 -14.05 17.52 -0.98
CA ALA A 149 -14.96 18.31 -1.81
C ALA A 149 -15.69 19.41 -1.00
N THR A 150 -16.16 19.07 0.21
CA THR A 150 -16.80 20.06 1.10
C THR A 150 -15.82 21.12 1.60
N LEU A 151 -14.57 20.76 1.88
CA LEU A 151 -13.53 21.70 2.30
C LEU A 151 -13.18 22.67 1.17
N ILE A 152 -13.02 22.18 -0.07
CA ILE A 152 -12.77 23.01 -1.24
C ILE A 152 -13.95 23.98 -1.49
N LEU A 153 -15.19 23.49 -1.39
CA LEU A 153 -16.38 24.33 -1.56
C LEU A 153 -16.49 25.41 -0.48
N LEU A 154 -16.18 25.10 0.78
CA LEU A 154 -16.12 26.09 1.86
C LEU A 154 -15.04 27.16 1.63
N ILE A 155 -13.85 26.75 1.19
CA ILE A 155 -12.77 27.69 0.88
C ILE A 155 -13.18 28.63 -0.25
N VAL A 156 -13.79 28.11 -1.32
CA VAL A 156 -14.30 28.93 -2.43
C VAL A 156 -15.40 29.88 -1.95
N LEU A 157 -16.33 29.43 -1.10
CA LEU A 157 -17.37 30.27 -0.52
C LEU A 157 -16.81 31.43 0.30
N VAL A 158 -15.79 31.16 1.13
CA VAL A 158 -15.11 32.20 1.92
C VAL A 158 -14.43 33.23 1.02
N VAL A 159 -13.78 32.80 -0.06
CA VAL A 159 -13.12 33.72 -1.02
C VAL A 159 -14.15 34.62 -1.72
N VAL A 160 -15.31 34.06 -2.12
CA VAL A 160 -16.38 34.84 -2.78
C VAL A 160 -17.01 35.85 -1.82
N LEU A 161 -17.25 35.48 -0.55
CA LEU A 161 -17.76 36.43 0.45
C LEU A 161 -16.74 37.54 0.75
N ALA A 162 -15.45 37.21 0.80
CA ALA A 162 -14.39 38.18 1.05
C ALA A 162 -14.17 39.16 -0.12
N SER A 163 -14.56 38.80 -1.35
CA SER A 163 -14.44 39.66 -2.53
C SER A 163 -15.72 40.45 -2.85
N GLY A 164 -16.81 40.21 -2.12
CA GLY A 164 -18.10 40.90 -2.29
C GLY A 164 -18.27 42.21 -1.51
N ALA A 165 -17.24 42.70 -0.82
CA ALA A 165 -17.29 43.97 -0.08
C ALA A 165 -16.27 44.97 -0.64
N ALA A 166 -16.61 45.56 -1.78
CA ALA A 166 -16.00 46.79 -2.26
C ALA A 166 -17.14 47.70 -2.73
N ASP A 167 -17.79 48.34 -1.75
CA ASP A 167 -18.78 49.38 -2.01
C ASP A 167 -18.07 50.59 -2.65
N GLU A 168 -18.64 51.05 -3.78
CA GLU A 168 -18.35 52.33 -4.40
C GLU A 168 -18.74 53.46 -3.45
N ASP A 169 -17.79 54.28 -3.01
CA ASP A 169 -18.08 55.60 -2.45
C ASP A 169 -17.46 56.71 -3.31
N ALA A 170 -18.33 57.67 -3.61
CA ALA A 170 -18.26 58.75 -4.59
C ALA A 170 -17.11 59.78 -4.43
N PRO A 171 -16.79 60.57 -5.47
CA PRO A 171 -15.74 61.59 -5.40
C PRO A 171 -16.14 62.78 -4.52
N ALA A 172 -15.34 63.03 -3.48
CA ALA A 172 -15.41 64.25 -2.69
C ALA A 172 -14.90 65.44 -3.51
N ASP A 173 -15.83 66.35 -3.77
CA ASP A 173 -15.66 67.72 -4.20
C ASP A 173 -14.67 68.47 -3.31
N THR A 174 -13.55 68.91 -3.87
CA THR A 174 -12.68 69.93 -3.26
C THR A 174 -12.32 70.96 -4.31
N SER A 175 -13.17 71.96 -4.47
CA SER A 175 -12.75 73.24 -5.02
C SER A 175 -13.06 74.36 -4.03
N VAL A 176 -12.07 75.25 -3.88
CA VAL A 176 -12.13 76.58 -3.28
C VAL A 176 -11.94 76.67 -1.76
N VAL A 177 -10.69 76.96 -1.35
CA VAL A 177 -10.41 77.96 -0.30
C VAL A 177 -9.18 78.78 -0.75
N ASP A 178 -9.44 79.98 -1.27
CA ASP A 178 -8.44 81.03 -1.45
C ASP A 178 -8.12 81.69 -0.10
N ASN A 179 -6.85 81.73 0.27
CA ASN A 179 -6.38 82.45 1.46
C ASN A 179 -5.93 83.87 1.07
N PRO A 180 -6.37 84.94 1.77
CA PRO A 180 -5.91 86.30 1.47
C PRO A 180 -4.53 86.57 2.07
N VAL A 181 -3.59 87.06 1.26
CA VAL A 181 -2.32 87.62 1.74
C VAL A 181 -2.54 89.07 2.17
N VAL A 182 -2.36 89.36 3.45
CA VAL A 182 -2.37 90.73 4.02
C VAL A 182 -0.92 91.16 4.26
N ALA A 183 -0.64 92.41 3.90
CA ALA A 183 0.66 93.05 3.70
C ALA A 183 1.46 93.42 4.96
N VAL A 184 2.79 93.52 4.82
CA VAL A 184 3.81 94.35 5.54
C VAL A 184 5.05 94.33 4.61
N SER A 185 5.78 95.38 4.19
CA SER A 185 5.99 96.80 4.58
C SER A 185 6.17 97.66 3.32
#